data_AF-A0A7S3ZYG8-F1
#
_entry.id   AF-A0A7S3ZYG8-F1
#
_cell.length_a   1.000
_cell.length_b   1.000
_cell.length_c   1.000
_cell.angle_alpha   90.00
_cell.angle_beta   90.00
_cell.angle_gamma   90.00
#
_symmetry.space_group_name_H-M   'P 1'
#
loop_
_entity.id
_entity.type
_entity.pdbx_description
1 polymer ?
#
loop_
_entity_poly.entity_id
_entity_poly.type
_entity_poly.pdbx_seq_one_letter_code
_entity_poly.pdbx_strand_id
1 'polypeptide(L)'
;MMKLLALLATATALKQQPKALAVRGGGIDKAGVVKAVNVAWGLYAAQMLLVPSKIQNDHFEEKATKMTDFAWRGHGVSVAAGMWALTKLDTEDAFKMAMAWVAGIAIACPYNAKFDLFGTYKQKYPMHYVPEILMPGLLAAGFIANRAE
;
A
#
# COMPACT_ATOMS: atom_id res chain seq x y z
N MET A 1 -29.88 28.16 37.39
CA MET A 1 -29.29 28.23 36.04
C MET A 1 -28.11 27.28 35.83
N MET A 2 -27.23 27.08 36.81
CA MET A 2 -26.03 26.22 36.67
C MET A 2 -26.31 24.71 36.44
N LYS A 3 -27.43 24.18 36.94
CA LYS A 3 -27.82 22.76 36.76
C LYS A 3 -28.36 22.43 35.35
N LEU A 4 -28.92 23.42 34.65
CA LEU A 4 -29.45 23.23 33.29
C LEU A 4 -28.32 23.22 32.24
N LEU A 5 -27.30 24.06 32.45
CA LEU A 5 -26.07 24.09 31.64
C LEU A 5 -25.25 22.79 31.75
N ALA A 6 -25.24 22.14 32.93
CA ALA A 6 -24.59 20.85 33.11
C ALA A 6 -25.29 19.72 32.35
N LEU A 7 -26.63 19.71 32.30
CA LEU A 7 -27.41 18.73 31.53
C LEU A 7 -27.23 18.89 30.01
N LEU A 8 -27.18 20.14 29.53
CA LEU A 8 -26.93 20.44 28.11
C LEU A 8 -25.51 20.06 27.67
N ALA A 9 -24.50 20.26 28.53
CA ALA A 9 -23.13 19.84 28.26
C ALA A 9 -22.97 18.30 28.21
N THR A 10 -23.73 17.57 29.01
CA THR A 10 -23.76 16.09 28.93
C THR A 10 -24.52 15.58 27.69
N ALA A 11 -25.52 16.31 27.21
CA ALA A 11 -26.28 15.93 26.01
C ALA A 11 -25.50 16.16 24.70
N THR A 12 -24.68 17.22 24.62
CA THR A 12 -23.75 17.43 23.50
C THR A 12 -22.56 16.48 23.54
N ALA A 13 -22.05 16.13 24.73
CA ALA A 13 -21.02 15.10 24.90
C ALA A 13 -21.52 13.68 24.52
N LEU A 14 -22.82 13.40 24.67
CA LEU A 14 -23.42 12.14 24.22
C LEU A 14 -23.65 12.06 22.70
N LYS A 15 -23.67 13.18 21.97
CA LYS A 15 -23.77 13.21 20.50
C LYS A 15 -22.43 13.12 19.79
N GLN A 16 -21.33 13.45 20.46
CA GLN A 16 -19.99 13.08 20.02
C GLN A 16 -19.65 11.74 20.65
N GLN A 17 -20.22 10.67 20.09
CA GLN A 17 -19.54 9.39 20.13
C GLN A 17 -18.13 9.65 19.59
N PRO A 18 -17.06 9.54 20.40
CA PRO A 18 -15.74 9.50 19.80
C PRO A 18 -15.78 8.31 18.84
N LYS A 19 -15.19 8.45 17.66
CA LYS A 19 -14.89 7.37 16.70
C LYS A 19 -13.90 6.34 17.30
N ALA A 20 -13.92 6.16 18.61
CA ALA A 20 -13.07 5.33 19.42
C ALA A 20 -13.97 4.37 20.19
N LEU A 21 -14.55 3.38 19.49
CA LEU A 21 -15.01 2.09 20.06
C LEU A 21 -15.71 1.16 19.03
N ALA A 22 -15.30 1.20 17.75
CA ALA A 22 -15.46 0.03 16.87
C ALA A 22 -14.25 -0.90 17.01
N VAL A 23 -13.83 -1.17 18.25
CA VAL A 23 -12.91 -2.26 18.59
C VAL A 23 -13.78 -3.52 18.79
N ARG A 24 -14.23 -4.08 17.68
CA ARG A 24 -14.67 -5.48 17.60
C ARG A 24 -13.78 -6.18 16.58
N GLY A 25 -12.51 -6.41 16.94
CA GLY A 25 -11.61 -7.30 16.18
C GLY A 25 -10.25 -6.76 15.73
N GLY A 26 -9.77 -5.59 16.21
CA GLY A 26 -8.38 -5.16 15.97
C GLY A 26 -7.94 -5.03 14.50
N GLY A 27 -8.89 -4.82 13.58
CA GLY A 27 -8.62 -4.73 12.15
C GLY A 27 -8.10 -3.37 11.70
N ILE A 28 -7.41 -3.35 10.55
CA ILE A 28 -7.01 -2.16 9.80
C ILE A 28 -8.22 -1.60 9.03
N ASP A 29 -8.42 -0.28 9.08
CA ASP A 29 -9.48 0.43 8.34
C ASP A 29 -9.00 0.83 6.91
N LYS A 30 -9.90 1.29 6.04
CA LYS A 30 -9.56 1.63 4.65
C LYS A 30 -8.46 2.70 4.58
N ALA A 31 -8.53 3.71 5.43
CA ALA A 31 -7.51 4.76 5.53
C ALA A 31 -6.15 4.20 5.97
N GLY A 32 -6.13 3.28 6.93
CA GLY A 32 -4.95 2.55 7.37
C GLY A 32 -4.31 1.74 6.24
N VAL A 33 -5.14 1.05 5.43
CA VAL A 33 -4.66 0.31 4.24
C VAL A 33 -4.03 1.26 3.23
N VAL A 34 -4.69 2.37 2.88
CA VAL A 34 -4.14 3.37 1.95
C VAL A 34 -2.79 3.90 2.45
N LYS A 35 -2.68 4.16 3.76
CA LYS A 35 -1.41 4.59 4.37
C LYS A 35 -0.33 3.52 4.26
N ALA A 36 -0.64 2.26 4.54
CA ALA A 36 0.30 1.15 4.41
C ALA A 36 0.80 0.99 2.97
N VAL A 37 -0.11 1.08 2.00
CA VAL A 37 0.22 1.06 0.56
C VAL A 37 1.13 2.24 0.18
N ASN A 38 0.82 3.45 0.63
CA ASN A 38 1.66 4.63 0.39
C ASN A 38 3.07 4.48 0.98
N VAL A 39 3.21 3.90 2.19
CA VAL A 39 4.53 3.65 2.78
C VAL A 39 5.31 2.62 1.96
N ALA A 40 4.68 1.51 1.57
CA ALA A 40 5.32 0.48 0.75
C ALA A 40 5.79 1.05 -0.59
N TRP A 41 4.92 1.77 -1.31
CA TRP A 41 5.28 2.42 -2.56
C TRP A 41 6.31 3.52 -2.39
N GLY A 42 6.33 4.22 -1.26
CA GLY A 42 7.34 5.24 -0.97
C GLY A 42 8.74 4.66 -0.88
N LEU A 43 8.88 3.53 -0.19
CA LEU A 43 10.15 2.82 -0.10
C LEU A 43 10.60 2.30 -1.48
N TYR A 44 9.68 1.71 -2.25
CA TYR A 44 9.99 1.24 -3.60
C TYR A 44 10.32 2.39 -4.57
N ALA A 45 9.57 3.49 -4.56
CA ALA A 45 9.83 4.67 -5.37
C ALA A 45 11.20 5.27 -5.04
N ALA A 46 11.54 5.38 -3.76
CA ALA A 46 12.86 5.82 -3.34
C ALA A 46 13.98 4.89 -3.84
N GLN A 47 13.79 3.57 -3.76
CA GLN A 47 14.75 2.61 -4.31
C GLN A 47 14.90 2.75 -5.84
N MET A 48 13.79 2.87 -6.57
CA MET A 48 13.78 3.08 -8.02
C MET A 48 14.48 4.39 -8.43
N LEU A 49 14.31 5.45 -7.64
CA LEU A 49 14.84 6.78 -7.92
C LEU A 49 16.26 7.02 -7.40
N LEU A 50 16.73 6.27 -6.41
CA LEU A 50 18.06 6.50 -5.83
C LEU A 50 19.02 5.36 -6.17
N VAL A 51 18.57 4.12 -6.06
CA VAL A 51 19.40 2.91 -6.18
C VAL A 51 18.74 1.83 -7.07
N PRO A 52 18.36 2.15 -8.32
CA PRO A 52 17.50 1.30 -9.17
C PRO A 52 18.09 -0.09 -9.42
N SER A 53 19.41 -0.19 -9.59
CA SER A 53 20.08 -1.47 -9.83
C SER A 53 19.86 -2.46 -8.70
N LYS A 54 19.65 -1.97 -7.46
CA LYS A 54 19.41 -2.80 -6.28
C LYS A 54 18.12 -3.61 -6.44
N ILE A 55 17.09 -3.04 -7.06
CA ILE A 55 15.80 -3.73 -7.27
C ILE A 55 15.99 -4.97 -8.14
N GLN A 56 16.73 -4.87 -9.25
CA GLN A 56 16.99 -6.05 -10.07
C GLN A 56 17.97 -7.01 -9.37
N ASN A 57 19.09 -6.48 -8.88
CA ASN A 57 20.22 -7.29 -8.42
C ASN A 57 19.93 -8.12 -7.16
N ASP A 58 19.05 -7.62 -6.29
CA ASP A 58 18.64 -8.32 -5.07
C ASP A 58 17.62 -9.41 -5.36
N HIS A 59 16.81 -9.23 -6.40
CA HIS A 59 15.65 -10.08 -6.66
C HIS A 59 15.85 -11.10 -7.79
N PHE A 60 16.83 -10.90 -8.68
CA PHE A 60 17.05 -11.76 -9.85
C PHE A 60 18.54 -12.06 -10.08
N GLU A 61 18.84 -13.21 -10.68
CA GLU A 61 20.20 -13.59 -11.07
C GLU A 61 20.78 -12.68 -12.15
N GLU A 62 19.96 -12.31 -13.13
CA GLU A 62 20.34 -11.40 -14.19
C GLU A 62 20.65 -10.00 -13.63
N LYS A 63 21.83 -9.48 -13.98
CA LYS A 63 22.32 -8.20 -13.45
C LYS A 63 21.62 -7.03 -14.11
N ALA A 64 21.35 -6.00 -13.32
CA ALA A 64 20.84 -4.74 -13.82
C ALA A 64 21.79 -4.14 -14.87
N THR A 65 21.23 -3.65 -15.96
CA THR A 65 21.95 -2.88 -16.98
C THR A 65 21.67 -1.39 -16.81
N LYS A 66 22.37 -0.54 -17.57
CA LYS A 66 22.04 0.89 -17.63
C LYS A 66 20.63 1.15 -18.18
N MET A 67 20.12 0.29 -19.06
CA MET A 67 18.75 0.38 -19.55
C MET A 67 17.73 0.01 -18.47
N THR A 68 18.05 -1.00 -17.65
CA THR A 68 17.25 -1.36 -16.47
C THR A 68 17.18 -0.20 -15.47
N ASP A 69 18.31 0.46 -15.20
CA ASP A 69 18.35 1.63 -14.31
C ASP A 69 17.52 2.81 -14.84
N PHE A 70 17.63 3.09 -16.15
CA PHE A 70 16.84 4.12 -16.82
C PHE A 70 15.33 3.84 -16.70
N ALA A 71 14.90 2.61 -17.00
CA ALA A 71 13.51 2.22 -16.92
C ALA A 71 12.96 2.30 -15.49
N TRP A 72 13.70 1.81 -14.49
CA TRP A 72 13.29 1.92 -13.09
C TRP A 72 13.20 3.35 -12.62
N ARG A 73 14.11 4.24 -13.02
CA ARG A 73 14.02 5.67 -12.67
C ARG A 73 12.75 6.31 -13.21
N GLY A 74 12.43 6.06 -14.48
CA GLY A 74 11.18 6.52 -15.07
C GLY A 74 9.96 6.01 -14.32
N HIS A 75 9.93 4.70 -14.04
CA HIS A 75 8.84 4.08 -13.29
C HIS A 75 8.73 4.63 -11.86
N GLY A 76 9.85 4.88 -11.17
CA GLY A 76 9.88 5.46 -9.83
C GLY A 76 9.23 6.84 -9.75
N VAL A 77 9.36 7.68 -10.80
CA VAL A 77 8.64 8.95 -10.88
C VAL A 77 7.13 8.73 -10.99
N SER A 78 6.69 7.78 -11.82
CA SER A 78 5.27 7.43 -11.95
C SER A 78 4.69 6.89 -10.63
N VAL A 79 5.45 6.06 -9.90
CA VAL A 79 5.05 5.58 -8.57
C VAL A 79 4.93 6.73 -7.58
N ALA A 80 5.92 7.62 -7.53
CA ALA A 80 5.86 8.80 -6.65
C ALA A 80 4.65 9.71 -6.97
N ALA A 81 4.34 9.91 -8.25
CA ALA A 81 3.18 10.69 -8.67
C ALA A 81 1.85 10.03 -8.26
N GLY A 82 1.72 8.71 -8.43
CA GLY A 82 0.53 7.99 -7.99
C GLY A 82 0.37 7.99 -6.47
N MET A 83 1.45 7.90 -5.70
CA MET A 83 1.39 8.06 -4.24
C MET A 83 0.89 9.45 -3.85
N TRP A 84 1.41 10.49 -4.50
CA TRP A 84 0.94 11.85 -4.27
C TRP A 84 -0.55 11.98 -4.62
N ALA A 85 -1.01 11.36 -5.72
CA ALA A 85 -2.42 11.33 -6.08
C ALA A 85 -3.29 10.67 -4.99
N LEU A 86 -2.85 9.56 -4.39
CA LEU A 86 -3.55 8.92 -3.26
C LEU A 86 -3.75 9.85 -2.05
N THR A 87 -2.92 10.89 -1.88
CA THR A 87 -3.10 11.90 -0.81
C THR A 87 -4.15 12.97 -1.13
N LYS A 88 -4.65 13.01 -2.37
CA LYS A 88 -5.60 14.01 -2.87
C LYS A 88 -7.02 13.48 -3.02
N LEU A 89 -7.16 12.16 -3.11
CA LEU A 89 -8.45 11.48 -3.21
C LEU A 89 -9.12 11.38 -1.83
N ASP A 90 -10.45 11.28 -1.82
CA ASP A 90 -11.15 10.83 -0.61
C ASP A 90 -10.80 9.38 -0.29
N THR A 91 -11.11 8.94 0.93
CA THR A 91 -10.67 7.63 1.44
C THR A 91 -11.19 6.46 0.61
N GLU A 92 -12.41 6.53 0.08
CA GLU A 92 -13.02 5.41 -0.64
C GLU A 92 -12.37 5.24 -2.02
N ASP A 93 -12.20 6.33 -2.75
CA ASP A 93 -11.55 6.31 -4.07
C ASP A 93 -10.05 6.03 -3.95
N ALA A 94 -9.37 6.59 -2.94
CA ALA A 94 -7.98 6.26 -2.63
C ALA A 94 -7.82 4.76 -2.32
N PHE A 95 -8.74 4.18 -1.55
CA PHE A 95 -8.72 2.76 -1.22
C PHE A 95 -8.88 1.88 -2.46
N LYS A 96 -9.87 2.15 -3.30
CA LYS A 96 -10.09 1.41 -4.55
C LYS A 96 -8.88 1.51 -5.48
N MET A 97 -8.34 2.71 -5.65
CA MET A 97 -7.15 2.92 -6.47
C MET A 97 -5.94 2.16 -5.89
N ALA A 98 -5.72 2.23 -4.58
CA ALA A 98 -4.64 1.52 -3.90
C ALA A 98 -4.76 0.00 -4.09
N MET A 99 -5.95 -0.57 -3.93
CA MET A 99 -6.18 -2.01 -4.10
C MET A 99 -6.02 -2.47 -5.55
N ALA A 100 -6.53 -1.69 -6.50
CA ALA A 100 -6.31 -1.96 -7.92
C ALA A 100 -4.82 -1.93 -8.28
N TRP A 101 -4.08 -0.96 -7.72
CA TRP A 101 -2.65 -0.82 -7.95
C TRP A 101 -1.86 -1.99 -7.34
N VAL A 102 -2.12 -2.37 -6.09
CA VAL A 102 -1.48 -3.53 -5.45
C VAL A 102 -1.77 -4.81 -6.24
N ALA A 103 -3.02 -5.05 -6.64
CA ALA A 103 -3.38 -6.23 -7.42
C ALA A 103 -2.68 -6.25 -8.78
N GLY A 104 -2.66 -5.12 -9.49
CA GLY A 104 -2.00 -4.99 -10.79
C GLY A 104 -0.50 -5.27 -10.72
N ILE A 105 0.20 -4.66 -9.74
CA ILE A 105 1.64 -4.89 -9.55
C ILE A 105 1.92 -6.31 -9.09
N ALA A 106 1.12 -6.88 -8.20
CA ALA A 106 1.28 -8.26 -7.74
C ALA A 106 1.34 -9.24 -8.92
N ILE A 107 0.39 -9.11 -9.85
CA ILE A 107 0.32 -9.92 -11.06
C ILE A 107 1.49 -9.60 -12.01
N ALA A 108 1.70 -8.32 -12.32
CA ALA A 108 2.68 -7.91 -13.33
C ALA A 108 4.15 -8.18 -12.91
N CYS A 109 4.44 -8.19 -11.62
CA CYS A 109 5.81 -8.27 -11.09
C CYS A 109 6.09 -9.57 -10.32
N PRO A 110 5.90 -9.68 -8.98
CA PRO A 110 6.37 -10.86 -8.25
C PRO A 110 5.67 -12.15 -8.68
N TYR A 111 4.40 -12.12 -9.06
CA TYR A 111 3.70 -13.34 -9.50
C TYR A 111 3.94 -13.68 -10.96
N ASN A 112 4.13 -12.68 -11.83
CA ASN A 112 4.70 -12.93 -13.16
C ASN A 112 6.04 -13.63 -13.04
N ALA A 113 6.93 -13.14 -12.17
CA ALA A 113 8.20 -13.79 -11.90
C ALA A 113 7.98 -15.20 -11.36
N LYS A 114 7.24 -15.38 -10.26
CA LYS A 114 7.07 -16.66 -9.57
C LYS A 114 6.44 -17.78 -10.41
N PHE A 115 5.44 -17.43 -11.22
CA PHE A 115 4.62 -18.38 -11.97
C PHE A 115 4.91 -18.37 -13.48
N ASP A 116 5.98 -17.69 -13.90
CA ASP A 116 6.42 -17.57 -15.28
C ASP A 116 5.31 -17.12 -16.26
N LEU A 117 4.51 -16.12 -15.86
CA LEU A 117 3.29 -15.75 -16.61
C LEU A 117 3.58 -15.21 -18.01
N PHE A 118 4.68 -14.45 -18.16
CA PHE A 118 5.10 -13.83 -19.44
C PHE A 118 6.53 -14.21 -19.84
N GLY A 119 7.17 -15.12 -19.12
CA GLY A 119 8.54 -15.56 -19.37
C GLY A 119 9.13 -16.23 -18.15
N THR A 120 10.30 -16.86 -18.30
CA THR A 120 11.01 -17.49 -17.18
C THR A 120 12.00 -16.52 -16.56
N TYR A 121 11.88 -16.32 -15.24
CA TYR A 121 12.75 -15.40 -14.51
C TYR A 121 13.49 -16.14 -13.40
N LYS A 122 14.83 -15.99 -13.33
CA LYS A 122 15.61 -16.61 -12.26
C LYS A 122 15.64 -15.70 -11.02
N GLN A 123 14.75 -15.96 -10.08
CA GLN A 123 14.62 -15.18 -8.86
C GLN A 123 15.67 -15.57 -7.82
N LYS A 124 16.06 -14.61 -6.97
CA LYS A 124 16.96 -14.84 -5.83
C LYS A 124 16.20 -14.86 -4.52
N TYR A 125 16.30 -15.98 -3.81
CA TYR A 125 15.79 -16.11 -2.45
C TYR A 125 16.92 -15.90 -1.42
N PRO A 126 16.62 -15.32 -0.23
CA PRO A 126 15.29 -15.04 0.31
C PRO A 126 14.65 -13.71 -0.14
N MET A 127 15.41 -12.81 -0.79
CA MET A 127 14.91 -11.46 -1.08
C MET A 127 13.64 -11.43 -1.92
N HIS A 128 13.47 -12.34 -2.88
CA HIS A 128 12.26 -12.41 -3.69
C HIS A 128 11.00 -12.78 -2.89
N TYR A 129 11.11 -13.37 -1.69
CA TYR A 129 9.94 -13.60 -0.83
C TYR A 129 9.29 -12.28 -0.35
N VAL A 130 10.05 -11.19 -0.26
CA VAL A 130 9.54 -9.91 0.26
C VAL A 130 8.35 -9.40 -0.56
N PRO A 131 8.46 -9.16 -1.88
CA PRO A 131 7.32 -8.73 -2.68
C PRO A 131 6.25 -9.82 -2.80
N GLU A 132 6.63 -11.11 -2.82
CA GLU A 132 5.65 -12.21 -2.85
C GLU A 132 4.75 -12.29 -1.61
N ILE A 133 5.23 -11.88 -0.45
CA ILE A 133 4.45 -11.88 0.81
C ILE A 133 3.79 -10.53 1.05
N LEU A 134 4.48 -9.43 0.71
CA LEU A 134 3.96 -8.08 0.89
C LEU A 134 2.66 -7.86 0.09
N MET A 135 2.64 -8.25 -1.18
CA MET A 135 1.48 -8.06 -2.05
C MET A 135 0.20 -8.76 -1.52
N PRO A 136 0.19 -10.07 -1.22
CA PRO A 136 -0.99 -10.72 -0.66
C PRO A 136 -1.31 -10.22 0.75
N GLY A 137 -0.31 -9.81 1.54
CA GLY A 137 -0.54 -9.19 2.86
C GLY A 137 -1.33 -7.88 2.76
N LEU A 138 -0.96 -7.00 1.83
CA LEU A 138 -1.69 -5.75 1.56
C LEU A 138 -3.10 -6.00 1.00
N LEU A 139 -3.27 -6.98 0.10
CA LEU A 139 -4.58 -7.35 -0.41
C LEU A 139 -5.49 -7.96 0.66
N ALA A 140 -4.95 -8.81 1.53
CA ALA A 140 -5.69 -9.39 2.65
C ALA A 140 -6.11 -8.31 3.66
N ALA A 141 -5.21 -7.37 3.98
CA ALA A 141 -5.53 -6.20 4.79
C ALA A 141 -6.66 -5.37 4.15
N GLY A 142 -6.59 -5.12 2.83
CA GLY A 142 -7.63 -4.45 2.08
C GLY A 142 -8.97 -5.17 2.12
N PHE A 143 -8.96 -6.49 1.94
CA PHE A 143 -10.18 -7.30 2.00
C PHE A 143 -10.84 -7.27 3.38
N ILE A 144 -10.04 -7.32 4.45
CA ILE A 144 -10.54 -7.20 5.82
C ILE A 144 -11.14 -5.81 6.05
N ALA A 145 -10.43 -4.74 5.65
CA ALA A 145 -10.91 -3.37 5.79
C ALA A 145 -12.22 -3.13 5.04
N ASN A 146 -12.35 -3.65 3.81
CA ASN A 146 -13.55 -3.48 3.00
C ASN A 146 -14.79 -4.23 3.52
N ARG A 147 -14.61 -5.22 4.40
CA ARG A 147 -15.73 -5.92 5.05
C ARG A 147 -16.14 -5.29 6.38
N ALA A 148 -15.27 -4.48 6.97
CA ALA A 148 -15.51 -3.85 8.27
C ALA A 148 -16.25 -2.51 8.17
N GLU A 149 -16.30 -1.91 6.98
CA GLU A 149 -16.92 -0.61 6.66
C GLU A 149 -17.96 -0.77 5.54
#